data_AF-A0A6I2XC25-F1
#
_entry.id   AF-A0A6I2XC25-F1
#
_cell.length_a   1.000
_cell.length_b   1.000
_cell.length_c   1.000
_cell.angle_alpha   90.00
_cell.angle_beta   90.00
_cell.angle_gamma   90.00
#
_symmetry.space_group_name_H-M   'P 1'
#
loop_
_entity.id
_entity.type
_entity.pdbx_description
1 polymer ?
#
loop_
_entity_poly.entity_id
_entity_poly.type
_entity_poly.pdbx_seq_one_letter_code
_entity_poly.pdbx_strand_id
1 'polypeptide(L)'
;MSRSRRRPANQPKKLDADRAASRKFWGEGLLDDPALVHRSEDPAAMVVSLGEPPLRGKERAAQATFVLVYRRAAQLALLAATAAGLDDDSQPN
;
A
#
# COMPACT_ATOMS: atom_id res chain seq x y z
N MET A 1 -12.67 -36.72 -19.31
CA MET A 1 -12.19 -36.95 -17.92
C MET A 1 -11.41 -35.73 -17.47
N SER A 2 -12.05 -34.76 -16.80
CA SER A 2 -11.43 -33.47 -16.47
C SER A 2 -11.12 -33.41 -14.97
N ARG A 3 -9.83 -33.37 -14.62
CA ARG A 3 -9.34 -33.34 -13.24
C ARG A 3 -9.64 -31.98 -12.62
N SER A 4 -10.66 -31.92 -11.77
CA SER A 4 -10.92 -30.79 -10.89
C SER A 4 -9.74 -30.64 -9.90
N ARG A 5 -8.97 -29.56 -10.03
CA ARG A 5 -7.89 -29.21 -9.10
C ARG A 5 -8.52 -28.75 -7.79
N ARG A 6 -8.62 -29.64 -6.80
CA ARG A 6 -8.95 -29.29 -5.42
C ARG A 6 -7.89 -28.32 -4.89
N ARG A 7 -8.29 -27.08 -4.59
CA ARG A 7 -7.48 -26.16 -3.77
C ARG A 7 -7.34 -26.77 -2.37
N PRO A 8 -6.12 -26.92 -1.81
CA PRO A 8 -5.94 -27.50 -0.50
C PRO A 8 -6.43 -26.54 0.59
N ALA A 9 -7.36 -27.00 1.43
CA ALA A 9 -7.95 -26.31 2.57
C ALA A 9 -6.96 -26.03 3.74
N ASN A 10 -5.65 -26.09 3.49
CA ASN A 10 -4.59 -25.97 4.50
C ASN A 10 -3.94 -24.57 4.57
N GLN A 11 -4.56 -23.58 3.93
CA GLN A 11 -4.11 -22.19 3.95
C GLN A 11 -4.07 -21.51 5.33
N PRO A 12 -4.97 -21.77 6.31
CA PRO A 12 -4.97 -20.98 7.55
C PRO A 12 -3.70 -21.21 8.38
N LYS A 13 -3.24 -22.46 8.48
CA LYS A 13 -2.03 -22.81 9.25
C LYS A 13 -0.74 -22.15 8.74
N LYS A 14 -0.66 -21.87 7.44
CA LYS A 14 0.50 -21.21 6.84
C LYS A 14 0.52 -19.71 7.18
N LEU A 15 -0.63 -19.05 7.06
CA LEU A 15 -0.81 -17.65 7.44
C LEU A 15 -0.50 -17.42 8.91
N ASP A 16 -0.97 -18.30 9.80
CA ASP A 16 -0.69 -18.20 11.23
C ASP A 16 0.81 -18.35 11.55
N ALA A 17 1.50 -19.26 10.86
CA ALA A 17 2.94 -19.46 11.01
C ALA A 17 3.76 -18.25 10.51
N ASP A 18 3.39 -17.69 9.36
CA ASP A 18 4.03 -16.48 8.82
C ASP A 18 3.78 -15.26 9.73
N ARG A 19 2.58 -15.17 10.31
CA ARG A 19 2.22 -14.12 11.27
C ARG A 19 3.03 -14.26 12.56
N ALA A 20 3.22 -15.48 13.07
CA ALA A 20 4.05 -15.75 14.24
C ALA A 20 5.55 -15.48 14.01
N ALA A 21 6.08 -15.85 12.84
CA ALA A 21 7.46 -15.55 12.45
C ALA A 21 7.69 -14.04 12.32
N SER A 22 6.74 -13.32 11.71
CA SER A 22 6.78 -11.86 11.59
C SER A 22 6.74 -11.16 12.96
N ARG A 23 5.90 -11.62 13.89
CA ARG A 23 5.87 -11.14 15.29
C ARG A 23 7.21 -11.30 15.99
N LYS A 24 7.89 -12.43 15.81
CA LYS A 24 9.20 -12.68 16.41
C LYS A 24 10.28 -11.75 15.86
N PHE A 25 10.17 -11.36 14.59
CA PHE A 25 11.13 -10.49 13.91
C PHE A 25 10.88 -8.99 14.20
N TRP A 26 9.63 -8.54 14.15
CA TRP A 26 9.25 -7.13 14.28
C TRP A 26 8.81 -6.71 15.70
N GLY A 27 8.56 -7.67 16.60
CA GLY A 27 8.01 -7.43 17.94
C GLY A 27 6.49 -7.63 18.02
N GLU A 28 5.93 -7.52 19.23
CA GLU A 28 4.52 -7.80 19.54
C GLU A 28 3.52 -6.76 19.01
N GLY A 29 4.01 -5.68 18.41
CA GLY A 29 3.22 -4.71 17.67
C GLY A 29 2.78 -5.28 16.32
N LEU A 30 2.02 -6.37 16.36
CA LEU A 30 1.20 -6.69 15.21
C LEU A 30 0.21 -5.55 15.07
N LEU A 31 0.34 -4.77 14.00
CA LEU A 31 -0.63 -3.78 13.61
C LEU A 31 -2.02 -4.43 13.72
N ASP A 32 -2.98 -3.70 14.30
CA ASP A 32 -4.40 -4.04 14.26
C ASP A 32 -4.80 -4.45 12.82
N ASP A 33 -5.96 -5.11 12.69
CA ASP A 33 -6.47 -5.47 11.36
C ASP A 33 -6.31 -4.28 10.40
N PRO A 34 -5.72 -4.51 9.21
CA PRO A 34 -5.26 -3.44 8.35
C PRO A 34 -6.42 -2.48 8.09
N ALA A 35 -6.23 -1.22 8.48
CA ALA A 35 -7.22 -0.19 8.24
C ALA A 35 -7.48 -0.08 6.73
N LEU A 36 -8.74 0.24 6.39
CA LEU A 36 -9.10 0.49 5.00
C LEU A 36 -8.26 1.64 4.45
N VAL A 37 -7.78 1.45 3.22
CA VAL A 37 -6.95 2.40 2.50
C VAL A 37 -7.87 3.36 1.77
N HIS A 38 -7.88 4.61 2.23
CA HIS A 38 -8.59 5.69 1.55
C HIS A 38 -7.74 6.30 0.46
N ARG A 39 -8.38 6.64 -0.66
CA ARG A 39 -7.74 7.36 -1.75
C ARG A 39 -7.49 8.82 -1.34
N SER A 40 -6.27 9.30 -1.53
CA SER A 40 -5.93 10.72 -1.39
C SER A 40 -6.27 11.48 -2.69
N GLU A 41 -6.90 12.65 -2.54
CA GLU A 41 -7.18 13.58 -3.65
C GLU A 41 -5.91 14.25 -4.20
N ASP A 42 -4.95 14.57 -3.33
CA ASP A 42 -3.64 15.09 -3.72
C ASP A 42 -2.50 14.39 -2.97
N PRO A 43 -2.02 13.24 -3.47
CA PRO A 43 -0.95 12.48 -2.83
C PRO A 43 0.41 13.19 -2.86
N ALA A 44 0.55 14.28 -3.62
CA ALA A 44 1.78 15.07 -3.67
C ALA A 44 1.74 16.30 -2.74
N ALA A 45 0.58 16.64 -2.15
CA ALA A 45 0.38 17.85 -1.35
C ALA A 45 1.41 17.97 -0.21
N MET A 46 1.67 16.88 0.50
CA MET A 46 2.64 16.83 1.59
C MET A 46 4.06 17.15 1.13
N VAL A 47 4.46 16.72 -0.08
CA VAL A 47 5.80 17.00 -0.61
C VAL A 47 5.89 18.44 -1.10
N VAL A 48 4.81 18.95 -1.69
CA VAL A 48 4.74 20.34 -2.14
C VAL A 48 4.79 21.32 -0.97
N SER A 49 4.19 20.97 0.18
CA SER A 49 4.20 21.84 1.37
C SER A 49 5.57 22.01 2.03
N LEU A 50 6.53 21.10 1.75
CA LEU A 50 7.91 21.20 2.25
C LEU A 50 8.72 22.30 1.55
N GLY A 51 8.17 22.91 0.49
CA GLY A 51 8.82 23.97 -0.27
C GLY A 51 9.68 23.44 -1.41
N GLU A 52 10.55 24.30 -1.94
CA GLU A 52 11.41 23.94 -3.05
C GLU A 52 12.49 22.93 -2.62
N PRO A 53 12.78 21.94 -3.46
CA PRO A 53 13.78 20.94 -3.12
C PRO A 53 15.17 21.59 -3.13
N PRO A 54 16.06 21.24 -2.19
CA PRO A 54 17.38 21.87 -2.03
C PRO A 54 18.39 21.37 -3.09
N LEU A 55 18.01 21.47 -4.37
CA LEU A 55 18.77 21.01 -5.52
C LEU A 55 19.08 22.22 -6.41
N ARG A 56 20.19 22.89 -6.09
CA ARG A 56 20.64 24.13 -6.73
C ARG A 56 20.58 24.04 -8.26
N GLY A 57 19.84 24.95 -8.88
CA GLY A 57 19.70 25.08 -10.34
C GLY A 57 18.82 24.02 -11.01
N LYS A 58 18.17 23.13 -10.23
CA LYS A 58 17.26 22.09 -10.72
C LYS A 58 15.99 21.98 -9.89
N GLU A 59 15.68 22.98 -9.08
CA GLU A 59 14.61 23.01 -8.09
C GLU A 59 13.28 22.64 -8.74
N ARG A 60 12.93 23.30 -9.84
CA ARG A 60 11.67 23.08 -10.56
C ARG A 60 11.57 21.70 -11.21
N ALA A 61 12.67 21.21 -11.80
CA ALA A 61 12.69 19.89 -12.44
C ALA A 61 12.60 18.76 -11.40
N ALA A 62 13.29 18.93 -10.27
CA ALA A 62 13.20 18.01 -9.14
C ALA A 62 11.80 18.00 -8.53
N GLN A 63 11.20 19.18 -8.32
CA GLN A 63 9.84 19.28 -7.79
C GLN A 63 8.83 18.56 -8.68
N ALA A 64 8.88 18.79 -9.99
CA ALA A 64 8.00 18.10 -10.93
C ALA A 64 8.21 16.57 -10.90
N THR A 65 9.46 16.12 -10.77
CA THR A 65 9.79 14.70 -10.67
C THR A 65 9.23 14.08 -9.40
N PHE A 66 9.36 14.75 -8.25
CA PHE A 66 8.78 14.26 -7.00
C PHE A 66 7.26 14.15 -7.10
N VAL A 67 6.57 15.15 -7.62
CA VAL A 67 5.11 15.10 -7.83
C VAL A 67 4.71 13.89 -8.67
N LEU A 68 5.42 13.60 -9.76
CA LEU A 68 5.14 12.44 -10.61
C LEU A 68 5.33 11.10 -9.89
N VAL A 69 6.44 10.96 -9.17
CA VAL A 69 6.76 9.73 -8.42
C VAL A 69 5.72 9.48 -7.34
N TYR A 70 5.34 10.50 -6.57
CA TYR A 70 4.35 10.35 -5.49
C TYR A 70 2.95 10.00 -6.02
N ARG A 71 2.51 10.65 -7.10
CA ARG A 71 1.24 10.31 -7.75
C ARG A 71 1.23 8.86 -8.23
N ARG A 72 2.32 8.40 -8.86
CA ARG A 72 2.42 7.02 -9.33
C ARG A 72 2.47 6.01 -8.18
N ALA A 73 3.23 6.31 -7.13
CA ALA A 73 3.30 5.47 -5.94
C ALA A 73 1.93 5.32 -5.27
N ALA A 74 1.18 6.42 -5.12
CA ALA A 74 -0.17 6.40 -4.59
C ALA A 74 -1.13 5.54 -5.43
N GLN A 75 -1.07 5.64 -6.76
CA GLN A 75 -1.85 4.77 -7.65
C GLN A 75 -1.52 3.29 -7.44
N LEU A 76 -0.23 2.94 -7.34
CA LEU A 76 0.18 1.55 -7.11
C LEU A 76 -0.23 1.04 -5.74
N ALA A 77 -0.13 1.88 -4.70
CA ALA A 77 -0.57 1.56 -3.35
C ALA A 77 -2.09 1.28 -3.32
N LEU A 78 -2.89 2.11 -4.00
CA LEU A 78 -4.33 1.90 -4.11
C LEU A 78 -4.64 0.60 -4.86
N LEU A 79 -3.97 0.33 -5.98
CA LEU A 79 -4.14 -0.94 -6.71
C LEU A 79 -3.74 -2.17 -5.89
N ALA A 80 -2.72 -2.05 -5.05
CA ALA A 80 -2.32 -3.11 -4.14
C ALA A 80 -3.36 -3.32 -3.03
N ALA A 81 -3.92 -2.23 -2.50
CA ALA A 81 -4.99 -2.27 -1.51
C ALA A 81 -6.26 -2.91 -2.09
N THR A 82 -6.68 -2.52 -3.29
CA THR A 82 -7.85 -3.12 -3.96
C THR A 82 -7.64 -4.60 -4.25
N ALA A 83 -6.44 -5.00 -4.68
CA ALA A 83 -6.09 -6.41 -4.88
C ALA A 83 -6.12 -7.22 -3.56
N ALA A 84 -5.89 -6.57 -2.43
CA ALA A 84 -6.00 -7.17 -1.10
C ALA A 84 -7.41 -7.07 -0.49
N GLY A 85 -8.36 -6.38 -1.14
CA GLY A 85 -9.69 -6.10 -0.61
C GLY A 85 -9.68 -5.15 0.60
N LEU A 86 -8.70 -4.25 0.64
CA LEU A 86 -8.48 -3.27 1.71
C LEU A 86 -8.82 -1.84 1.27
N ASP A 87 -9.47 -1.66 0.12
CA ASP A 87 -9.97 -0.38 -0.34
C ASP A 87 -11.29 -0.01 0.35
N ASP A 88 -11.43 1.25 0.76
CA ASP A 88 -12.63 1.77 1.42
C ASP A 88 -13.83 1.99 0.47
N ASP A 89 -13.77 1.50 -0.77
CA ASP A 89 -14.82 1.71 -1.80
C ASP A 89 -16.12 0.91 -1.54
N SER A 90 -16.23 0.21 -0.41
CA SER A 90 -17.45 -0.52 0.00
C SER A 90 -18.45 0.37 0.76
N GLN A 91 -19.19 1.21 0.02
CA GLN A 91 -20.66 1.45 0.06
C GLN A 91 -21.00 2.90 -0.36
N PRO A 92 -21.60 3.10 -1.55
CA PRO A 92 -22.22 4.38 -1.91
C PRO A 92 -23.55 4.58 -1.16
N ASN A 93 -23.74 5.75 -0.55
CA ASN A 93 -25.08 6.32 -0.29
C ASN A 93 -25.40 7.34 -1.38
#